data_AF-A0A8T4ZCA9-F1
#
_entry.id   AF-A0A8T4ZCA9-F1
#
_cell.length_a   1.000
_cell.length_b   1.000
_cell.length_c   1.000
_cell.angle_alpha   90.00
_cell.angle_beta   90.00
_cell.angle_gamma   90.00
#
_symmetry.space_group_name_H-M   'P 1'
#
loop_
_entity.id
_entity.type
_entity.pdbx_description
1 polymer ?
#
loop_
_entity_poly.entity_id
_entity_poly.type
_entity_poly.pdbx_seq_one_letter_code
_entity_poly.pdbx_strand_id
1 'polypeptide(L)'
;MGSDLVVTHTDSETFSIQENIPEDLVKRISSIDGVTSLTAELDNAATVGEVRTLVRGIRPVEELRGLTLVEGVNLLESPYDMLVGVDLKRECSLRVGDTVKISSPHSAKEFRVVGVFQSQSSLLDRAVIIRLETAQELFRAKN
;
A
#
# COMPACT_ATOMS: atom_id res chain seq x y z
N MET A 1 1.42 4.55 15.32
CA MET A 1 2.77 3.98 15.16
C MET A 1 3.73 5.14 15.06
N GLY A 2 4.76 5.18 15.90
CA GLY A 2 5.86 6.15 15.79
C GLY A 2 7.07 5.41 15.25
N SER A 3 7.59 5.84 14.11
CA SER A 3 8.87 5.39 13.59
C SER A 3 9.96 6.23 14.27
N ASP A 4 11.02 5.58 14.77
CA ASP A 4 12.17 6.31 15.34
C ASP A 4 12.96 7.05 14.25
N LEU A 5 12.95 6.52 13.03
CA LEU A 5 13.55 7.12 11.85
C LEU A 5 12.74 6.75 10.60
N VAL A 6 12.43 7.75 9.76
CA VAL A 6 11.87 7.54 8.42
C VAL A 6 12.91 8.00 7.42
N VAL A 7 13.31 7.10 6.51
CA VAL A 7 14.20 7.42 5.41
C VAL A 7 13.36 7.55 4.14
N THR A 8 13.21 8.78 3.67
CA THR A 8 12.56 9.10 2.39
C THR A 8 13.63 9.46 1.36
N HIS A 9 13.45 9.04 0.11
CA HIS A 9 14.34 9.43 -0.98
C HIS A 9 13.60 10.30 -1.99
N THR A 10 14.21 11.44 -2.31
CA THR A 10 13.60 12.50 -3.14
C THR A 10 14.54 12.78 -4.30
N ASP A 11 14.45 11.98 -5.37
CA ASP A 11 15.06 12.33 -6.65
C ASP A 11 13.95 12.69 -7.64
N SER A 12 13.56 13.96 -7.61
CA SER A 12 13.40 14.87 -8.75
C SER A 12 12.76 16.15 -8.23
N GLU A 13 13.04 17.28 -8.86
CA GLU A 13 12.70 18.64 -8.41
C GLU A 13 11.20 19.00 -8.42
N THR A 14 10.33 17.99 -8.34
CA THR A 14 8.88 18.12 -8.20
C THR A 14 8.47 17.15 -7.08
N PHE A 15 7.30 17.29 -6.48
CA PHE A 15 6.71 16.26 -5.60
C PHE A 15 6.41 14.97 -6.40
N SER A 16 7.44 14.32 -6.92
CA SER A 16 7.38 13.17 -7.80
C SER A 16 7.58 11.92 -6.96
N ILE A 17 6.55 11.10 -7.04
CA ILE A 17 6.43 9.72 -6.62
C ILE A 17 7.74 8.96 -6.89
N GLN A 18 8.33 8.36 -5.86
CA GLN A 18 9.40 7.38 -6.08
C GLN A 18 8.76 6.03 -6.41
N GLU A 19 9.06 5.51 -7.60
CA GLU A 19 8.30 4.42 -8.21
C GLU A 19 8.82 3.01 -7.86
N ASN A 20 9.97 2.92 -7.19
CA ASN A 20 10.63 1.66 -6.83
C ASN A 20 11.59 1.85 -5.65
N ILE A 21 11.55 0.96 -4.66
CA ILE A 21 12.47 0.90 -3.51
C ILE A 21 13.59 -0.09 -3.86
N PRO A 22 14.84 0.36 -4.09
CA PRO A 22 15.93 -0.53 -4.47
C PRO A 22 16.27 -1.53 -3.35
N GLU A 23 16.35 -2.82 -3.67
CA GLU A 23 16.71 -3.84 -2.66
C GLU A 23 18.07 -3.58 -2.00
N ASP A 24 19.03 -3.03 -2.75
CA ASP A 24 20.35 -2.70 -2.21
C ASP A 24 20.29 -1.58 -1.18
N LEU A 25 19.36 -0.63 -1.32
CA LEU A 25 19.12 0.40 -0.32
C LEU A 25 18.57 -0.22 0.98
N VAL A 26 17.59 -1.11 0.86
CA VAL A 26 17.01 -1.85 1.99
C VAL A 26 18.10 -2.65 2.71
N LYS A 27 18.93 -3.40 1.97
CA LYS A 27 20.05 -4.18 2.54
C LYS A 27 21.06 -3.29 3.27
N ARG A 28 21.43 -2.15 2.67
CA ARG A 28 22.35 -1.19 3.30
C ARG A 28 21.80 -0.64 4.60
N ILE A 29 20.54 -0.21 4.64
CA ILE A 29 19.92 0.31 5.86
C ILE A 29 19.83 -0.78 6.92
N SER A 30 19.45 -2.00 6.55
CA SER A 30 19.36 -3.14 7.48
C SER A 30 20.71 -3.53 8.12
N SER A 31 21.82 -3.13 7.50
CA SER A 31 23.18 -3.42 7.99
C SER A 31 23.76 -2.34 8.91
N ILE A 32 23.03 -1.24 9.14
CA ILE A 32 23.46 -0.17 10.04
C ILE A 32 23.32 -0.66 11.50
N ASP A 33 24.39 -0.52 12.28
CA ASP A 33 24.37 -0.87 13.70
C ASP A 33 23.29 -0.08 14.45
N GLY A 34 22.50 -0.77 15.27
CA GLY A 34 21.31 -0.21 15.94
C GLY A 34 19.99 -0.36 15.16
N VAL A 35 20.01 -0.75 13.88
CA VAL A 35 18.77 -1.07 13.14
C VAL A 35 18.31 -2.48 13.50
N THR A 36 17.23 -2.57 14.28
CA THR A 36 16.66 -3.84 14.75
C THR A 36 15.49 -4.33 13.90
N SER A 37 14.85 -3.42 13.15
CA SER A 37 13.79 -3.71 12.20
C SER A 37 13.78 -2.68 11.08
N LEU A 38 13.50 -3.11 9.86
CA LEU A 38 13.33 -2.26 8.70
C LEU A 38 12.06 -2.70 7.98
N THR A 39 11.28 -1.73 7.52
CA THR A 39 10.16 -2.02 6.63
C THR A 39 10.11 -1.10 5.43
N ALA A 40 9.70 -1.68 4.31
CA ALA A 40 9.56 -0.99 3.04
C ALA A 40 8.07 -0.84 2.72
N GLU A 41 7.62 0.41 2.64
CA GLU A 41 6.26 0.77 2.26
C GLU A 41 6.28 1.75 1.09
N LEU A 42 5.31 1.64 0.18
CA LEU A 42 5.10 2.60 -0.91
C LEU A 42 3.71 3.22 -0.78
N ASP A 43 3.65 4.53 -0.56
CA ASP A 43 2.41 5.28 -0.42
C ASP A 43 2.20 6.20 -1.61
N ASN A 44 1.12 6.00 -2.37
CA ASN A 44 0.78 6.85 -3.51
C ASN A 44 -0.72 7.07 -3.65
N ALA A 45 -1.10 8.21 -4.22
CA ALA A 45 -2.49 8.48 -4.56
C ALA A 45 -2.90 7.78 -5.87
N ALA A 46 -4.06 7.11 -5.87
CA ALA A 46 -4.69 6.52 -7.04
C ALA A 46 -6.22 6.62 -6.95
N THR A 47 -6.93 6.19 -7.99
CA THR A 47 -8.39 6.09 -7.98
C THR A 47 -8.80 4.64 -7.85
N VAL A 48 -9.62 4.32 -6.85
CA VAL A 48 -10.21 2.99 -6.62
C VAL A 48 -11.69 3.07 -6.94
N GLY A 49 -12.11 2.40 -8.02
CA GLY A 49 -13.42 2.68 -8.62
C GLY A 49 -13.45 4.13 -9.12
N GLU A 50 -14.25 4.97 -8.47
CA GLU A 50 -14.39 6.41 -8.78
C GLU A 50 -13.82 7.32 -7.67
N VAL A 51 -13.29 6.74 -6.59
CA VAL A 51 -12.85 7.51 -5.41
C VAL A 51 -11.33 7.62 -5.41
N ARG A 52 -10.82 8.86 -5.30
CA ARG A 52 -9.39 9.12 -5.12
C ARG A 52 -8.98 8.79 -3.69
N THR A 53 -7.98 7.94 -3.54
CA THR A 53 -7.52 7.45 -2.25
C THR A 53 -6.01 7.17 -2.23
N LEU A 54 -5.47 6.90 -1.06
CA LEU A 54 -4.14 6.37 -0.83
C LEU A 54 -4.12 4.86 -1.12
N VAL A 55 -3.15 4.42 -1.91
CA VAL A 55 -2.78 3.02 -2.09
C VAL A 55 -1.42 2.82 -1.42
N ARG A 56 -1.39 1.90 -0.47
CA ARG A 56 -0.18 1.50 0.24
C ARG A 56 0.27 0.12 -0.20
N GLY A 57 1.51 0.02 -0.68
CA GLY A 57 2.20 -1.24 -0.93
C GLY A 57 3.01 -1.67 0.28
N ILE A 58 2.73 -2.86 0.81
CA ILE A 58 3.48 -3.44 1.95
C ILE A 58 3.96 -4.86 1.65
N ARG A 59 4.92 -5.36 2.45
CA ARG A 59 5.25 -6.79 2.48
C ARG A 59 4.31 -7.53 3.44
N PRO A 60 3.54 -8.54 2.97
CA PRO A 60 2.46 -9.16 3.75
C PRO A 60 2.87 -9.78 5.10
N VAL A 61 4.14 -10.17 5.24
CA VAL A 61 4.65 -10.90 6.41
C VAL A 61 4.95 -9.95 7.59
N GLU A 62 5.15 -8.65 7.33
CA GLU A 62 5.77 -7.74 8.31
C GLU A 62 4.81 -6.67 8.87
N GLU A 63 3.79 -6.21 8.13
CA GLU A 63 3.17 -4.89 8.39
C GLU A 63 1.67 -4.80 8.66
N LEU A 64 0.97 -5.92 8.78
CA LEU A 64 -0.46 -5.85 9.15
C LEU A 64 -0.68 -5.55 10.65
N ARG A 65 0.40 -5.22 11.38
CA ARG A 65 0.38 -4.86 12.80
C ARG A 65 -0.29 -3.49 12.97
N GLY A 66 -1.30 -3.43 13.84
CA GLY A 66 -2.08 -2.20 14.07
C GLY A 66 -3.31 -2.05 13.16
N LEU A 67 -3.56 -3.03 12.30
CA LEU A 67 -4.81 -3.17 11.56
C LEU A 67 -5.70 -4.21 12.26
N THR A 68 -6.95 -3.85 12.48
CA THR A 68 -7.99 -4.76 12.93
C THR A 68 -8.75 -5.24 11.70
N LEU A 69 -8.71 -6.54 11.42
CA LEU A 69 -9.53 -7.11 10.35
C LEU A 69 -11.00 -7.10 10.78
N VAL A 70 -11.86 -6.52 9.95
CA VAL A 70 -13.30 -6.40 10.19
C VAL A 70 -14.06 -7.49 9.43
N GLU A 71 -13.66 -7.76 8.18
CA GLU A 71 -14.26 -8.79 7.32
C GLU A 71 -13.20 -9.44 6.43
N GLY A 72 -13.44 -10.69 6.02
CA GLY A 72 -12.60 -11.41 5.04
C GLY A 72 -11.34 -12.03 5.63
N VAL A 73 -10.27 -12.08 4.84
CA VAL A 73 -8.96 -12.61 5.23
C VAL A 73 -7.91 -11.50 5.21
N ASN A 74 -6.96 -11.57 6.14
CA ASN A 74 -5.88 -10.59 6.26
C ASN A 74 -4.63 -10.99 5.43
N LEU A 75 -4.82 -11.79 4.38
CA LEU A 75 -3.70 -12.36 3.61
C LEU A 75 -3.81 -11.93 2.15
N LEU A 76 -2.78 -11.24 1.69
CA LEU A 76 -2.56 -10.89 0.29
C LEU A 76 -1.84 -12.05 -0.41
N GLU A 77 -2.55 -13.14 -0.68
CA GLU A 77 -1.98 -14.36 -1.27
C GLU A 77 -1.64 -14.15 -2.75
N SER A 78 -2.53 -13.50 -3.49
CA SER A 78 -2.36 -13.15 -4.90
C SER A 78 -1.75 -11.76 -5.07
N PRO A 79 -0.96 -11.50 -6.13
CA PRO A 79 -0.51 -10.15 -6.49
C PRO A 79 -1.64 -9.12 -6.61
N TYR A 80 -2.83 -9.57 -7.04
CA TYR A 80 -3.99 -8.71 -7.28
C TYR A 80 -5.06 -8.82 -6.20
N ASP A 81 -4.69 -9.28 -5.01
CA ASP A 81 -5.55 -9.14 -3.83
C ASP A 81 -5.37 -7.74 -3.22
N MET A 82 -6.42 -7.25 -2.57
CA MET A 82 -6.36 -5.98 -1.83
C MET A 82 -7.16 -6.03 -0.53
N LEU A 83 -6.67 -5.28 0.47
CA LEU A 83 -7.38 -4.98 1.70
C LEU A 83 -7.89 -3.55 1.65
N VAL A 84 -9.13 -3.33 2.08
CA VAL A 84 -9.80 -2.04 1.96
C VAL A 84 -10.10 -1.47 3.34
N GLY A 85 -9.81 -0.18 3.57
CA GLY A 85 -10.18 0.49 4.80
C GLY A 85 -11.71 0.61 4.96
N VAL A 86 -12.20 0.54 6.20
CA VAL A 86 -13.63 0.49 6.51
C VAL A 86 -14.43 1.68 5.96
N ASP A 87 -13.83 2.87 5.87
CA ASP A 87 -14.51 4.06 5.35
C ASP A 87 -14.51 4.07 3.82
N LEU A 88 -13.43 3.63 3.16
CA LEU A 88 -13.43 3.48 1.70
C LEU A 88 -14.43 2.42 1.24
N LYS A 89 -14.55 1.32 2.00
CA LYS A 89 -15.58 0.30 1.77
C LYS A 89 -16.97 0.93 1.74
N ARG A 90 -17.29 1.79 2.72
CA ARG A 90 -18.60 2.45 2.82
C ARG A 90 -18.81 3.42 1.66
N GLU A 91 -17.80 4.22 1.33
CA GLU A 91 -17.86 5.24 0.29
C GLU A 91 -18.07 4.62 -1.11
N CYS A 92 -17.33 3.55 -1.42
CA CYS A 92 -17.41 2.84 -2.69
C CYS A 92 -18.43 1.68 -2.69
N SER A 93 -19.14 1.46 -1.58
CA SER A 93 -20.07 0.32 -1.38
C SER A 93 -19.47 -1.06 -1.69
N LEU A 94 -18.18 -1.25 -1.38
CA LEU A 94 -17.42 -2.46 -1.68
C LEU A 94 -17.72 -3.60 -0.71
N ARG A 95 -17.51 -4.83 -1.17
CA ARG A 95 -17.63 -6.07 -0.39
C ARG A 95 -16.43 -6.98 -0.62
N VAL A 96 -16.15 -7.83 0.36
CA VAL A 96 -15.18 -8.92 0.19
C VAL A 96 -15.67 -9.83 -0.94
N GLY A 97 -14.78 -10.12 -1.89
CA GLY A 97 -15.06 -10.87 -3.12
C GLY A 97 -15.27 -9.99 -4.35
N ASP A 98 -15.50 -8.68 -4.19
CA ASP A 98 -15.64 -7.78 -5.33
C ASP A 98 -14.31 -7.61 -6.07
N THR A 99 -14.39 -7.42 -7.38
CA THR A 99 -13.25 -7.00 -8.20
C THR A 99 -13.40 -5.53 -8.55
N VAL A 100 -12.38 -4.74 -8.24
CA VAL A 100 -12.38 -3.28 -8.41
C VAL A 100 -11.13 -2.85 -9.15
N LYS A 101 -11.26 -1.89 -10.05
CA LYS A 101 -10.13 -1.30 -10.75
C LYS A 101 -9.44 -0.25 -9.88
N ILE A 102 -8.12 -0.39 -9.72
CA ILE A 102 -7.24 0.66 -9.23
C ILE A 102 -6.57 1.30 -10.43
N SER A 103 -6.71 2.63 -10.57
CA SER A 103 -6.15 3.42 -11.66
C SER A 103 -5.12 4.39 -11.10
N SER A 104 -3.86 4.19 -11.48
CA SER A 104 -2.76 5.12 -11.26
C SER A 104 -2.60 6.06 -12.47
N PRO A 105 -1.73 7.09 -12.40
CA PRO A 105 -1.44 7.94 -13.55
C PRO A 105 -0.91 7.19 -14.79
N HIS A 106 -0.29 6.02 -14.61
CA HIS A 106 0.42 5.31 -15.68
C HIS A 106 -0.20 3.96 -16.04
N SER A 107 -1.00 3.35 -15.15
CA SER A 107 -1.61 2.06 -15.40
C SER A 107 -2.93 1.89 -14.65
N ALA A 108 -3.75 0.93 -15.09
CA ALA A 108 -4.92 0.51 -14.35
C ALA A 108 -4.95 -1.01 -14.30
N LYS A 109 -5.23 -1.57 -13.12
CA LYS A 109 -5.34 -3.02 -12.91
C LYS A 109 -6.55 -3.34 -12.03
N GLU A 110 -7.10 -4.52 -12.21
CA GLU A 110 -8.20 -5.04 -11.40
C GLU A 110 -7.67 -5.80 -10.20
N PHE A 111 -8.30 -5.58 -9.04
CA PHE A 111 -7.94 -6.18 -7.77
C PHE A 111 -9.16 -6.77 -7.10
N ARG A 112 -8.98 -7.92 -6.46
CA ARG A 112 -10.01 -8.57 -5.67
C ARG A 112 -9.95 -8.09 -4.22
N VAL A 113 -11.06 -7.61 -3.69
CA VAL A 113 -11.21 -7.31 -2.25
C VAL A 113 -11.16 -8.62 -1.48
N VAL A 114 -10.09 -8.87 -0.72
CA VAL A 114 -10.00 -10.09 0.11
C VAL A 114 -10.30 -9.84 1.58
N GLY A 115 -10.24 -8.58 2.00
CA GLY A 115 -10.53 -8.21 3.38
C GLY A 115 -10.80 -6.73 3.55
N VAL A 116 -11.41 -6.42 4.69
CA VAL A 116 -11.70 -5.06 5.13
C VAL A 116 -11.02 -4.86 6.47
N PHE A 117 -10.28 -3.77 6.61
CA PHE A 117 -9.60 -3.45 7.87
C PHE A 117 -10.08 -2.13 8.45
N GLN A 118 -9.86 -1.98 9.74
CA GLN A 118 -9.94 -0.73 10.48
C GLN A 118 -8.61 -0.50 11.19
N SER A 119 -8.13 0.73 11.15
CA SER A 119 -6.89 1.18 11.75
C SER A 119 -7.18 2.25 12.81
N GLN A 120 -6.14 2.76 13.47
CA GLN A 120 -6.25 3.92 14.34
C GLN A 120 -6.10 5.25 13.57
N SER A 121 -5.93 5.20 12.25
CA SER A 121 -5.69 6.35 11.38
C SER A 121 -6.85 6.50 10.41
N SER A 122 -7.57 7.63 10.50
CA SER A 122 -8.64 7.95 9.56
C SER A 122 -8.16 8.02 8.09
N LEU A 123 -6.86 8.28 7.87
CA LEU A 123 -6.27 8.24 6.54
C LEU A 123 -6.19 6.80 6.01
N LEU A 124 -5.75 5.86 6.83
CA LEU A 124 -5.66 4.44 6.46
C LEU A 124 -7.04 3.79 6.37
N ASP A 125 -8.00 4.22 7.18
CA ASP A 125 -9.40 3.75 7.09
C ASP A 125 -10.07 4.13 5.75
N ARG A 126 -9.51 5.11 5.04
CA ARG A 126 -9.91 5.48 3.69
C ARG A 126 -8.98 4.91 2.60
N ALA A 127 -7.92 4.18 2.96
CA ALA A 127 -6.89 3.68 2.03
C ALA A 127 -7.16 2.25 1.54
N VAL A 128 -6.34 1.81 0.58
CA VAL A 128 -6.21 0.41 0.16
C VAL A 128 -4.79 -0.08 0.43
N ILE A 129 -4.66 -1.33 0.86
CA ILE A 129 -3.38 -2.00 1.04
C ILE A 129 -3.26 -3.13 0.01
N ILE A 130 -2.15 -3.14 -0.72
CA ILE A 130 -1.77 -4.17 -1.70
C ILE A 130 -0.33 -4.61 -1.45
N ARG A 131 0.14 -5.61 -2.21
CA ARG A 131 1.54 -6.05 -2.12
C ARG A 131 2.47 -4.97 -2.66
N LEU A 132 3.62 -4.78 -2.00
CA LEU A 132 4.62 -3.78 -2.37
C LEU A 132 5.08 -3.96 -3.83
N GLU A 133 5.32 -5.19 -4.26
CA GLU A 133 5.75 -5.49 -5.63
C GLU A 133 4.70 -5.02 -6.65
N THR A 134 3.43 -5.28 -6.35
CA THR A 134 2.32 -4.87 -7.22
C THR A 134 2.08 -3.36 -7.21
N ALA A 135 2.28 -2.70 -6.07
CA ALA A 135 2.23 -1.24 -6.00
C ALA A 135 3.32 -0.61 -6.87
N GLN A 136 4.56 -1.11 -6.77
CA GLN A 136 5.67 -0.63 -7.60
C GLN A 136 5.38 -0.84 -9.09
N GLU A 137 4.84 -2.00 -9.49
CA GLU A 137 4.39 -2.21 -10.87
C GLU A 137 3.28 -1.24 -11.31
N LEU A 138 2.32 -0.97 -10.43
CA LEU A 138 1.16 -0.11 -10.74
C LEU A 138 1.59 1.35 -10.96
N PHE A 139 2.56 1.83 -10.19
CA PHE A 139 3.02 3.23 -10.22
C PHE A 139 4.26 3.46 -11.08
N ARG A 140 4.90 2.41 -11.60
CA ARG A 140 6.04 2.55 -12.51
C ARG A 140 5.65 3.28 -13.81
N ALA A 141 6.37 4.33 -14.15
CA ALA A 141 6.27 4.99 -15.43
C ALA A 141 6.69 4.02 -16.55
N LYS A 142 5.94 4.02 -17.66
CA LYS A 142 6.39 3.40 -18.90
C LYS A 142 7.41 4.35 -19.54
N ASN A 143 8.68 3.93 -19.56
CA ASN A 143 9.71 4.53 -20.41
C ASN A 143 9.34 4.42 -21.89
#